data_AF-A0A194QI24-F1
#
_entry.id   AF-A0A194QI24-F1
#
_cell.length_a   1.000
_cell.length_b   1.000
_cell.length_c   1.000
_cell.angle_alpha   90.00
_cell.angle_beta   90.00
_cell.angle_gamma   90.00
#
_symmetry.space_group_name_H-M   'P 1'
#
loop_
_entity.id
_entity.type
_entity.pdbx_description
1 polymer ?
#
loop_
_entity_poly.entity_id
_entity_poly.type
_entity_poly.pdbx_seq_one_letter_code
_entity_poly.pdbx_strand_id
1 'polypeptide(L)'
;MKSDKSSVQYTDWVCAGALVSKLYIVTAAACLEDVQYLYAVAGYTVLVEYENINTDLCTKNYKRKVVYTCVPKAYEFNYANVEKWSAIDIGVAKVDSEFNFDKGACSFRPQSIGINYDPKYQAAGVDAIVLGWGHKSIWKRVR
;
A
#
# COMPACT_ATOMS: atom_id res chain seq x y z
N MET A 1 -0.23 0.90 17.22
CA MET A 1 0.80 1.85 17.73
C MET A 1 0.50 3.21 17.13
N LYS A 2 0.49 4.31 17.90
CA LYS A 2 0.19 5.66 17.37
C LYS A 2 1.47 6.25 16.77
N SER A 3 1.43 6.73 15.54
CA SER A 3 2.54 7.50 14.96
C SER A 3 2.46 8.94 15.45
N ASP A 4 3.58 9.58 15.73
CA ASP A 4 3.62 11.02 16.06
C ASP A 4 3.05 11.92 14.95
N LYS A 5 2.94 11.37 13.73
CA LYS A 5 2.35 12.04 12.57
C LYS A 5 0.83 11.86 12.44
N SER A 6 0.25 10.86 13.11
CA SER A 6 -1.17 10.52 12.94
C SER A 6 -1.97 10.78 14.22
N SER A 7 -3.16 11.34 14.04
CA SER A 7 -4.15 11.45 15.11
C SER A 7 -4.82 10.09 15.40
N VAL A 8 -4.71 9.13 14.49
CA VAL A 8 -5.36 7.81 14.55
C VAL A 8 -4.38 6.74 15.04
N GLN A 9 -4.89 5.81 15.84
CA GLN A 9 -4.13 4.62 16.24
C GLN A 9 -4.34 3.52 15.21
N TYR A 10 -3.30 3.18 14.46
CA TYR A 10 -3.33 2.01 13.59
C TYR A 10 -3.13 0.74 14.42
N THR A 11 -4.08 -0.18 14.28
CA THR A 11 -4.02 -1.51 14.89
C THR A 11 -3.48 -2.54 13.92
N ASP A 12 -3.55 -2.30 12.60
CA ASP A 12 -3.26 -3.30 11.57
C ASP A 12 -2.63 -2.65 10.31
N TRP A 13 -2.75 -3.34 9.18
CA TRP A 13 -2.33 -2.89 7.85
C TRP A 13 -2.96 -1.54 7.50
N VAL A 14 -2.12 -0.54 7.29
CA VAL A 14 -2.55 0.85 7.13
C VAL A 14 -3.00 1.19 5.71
N CYS A 15 -2.32 0.61 4.71
CA CYS A 15 -2.52 0.92 3.30
C CYS A 15 -2.09 -0.24 2.41
N ALA A 16 -2.50 -0.16 1.13
CA ALA A 16 -2.02 -1.02 0.06
C ALA A 16 -1.09 -0.26 -0.90
N GLY A 17 -0.49 -0.97 -1.84
CA GLY A 17 0.32 -0.42 -2.91
C GLY A 17 0.54 -1.45 -4.00
N ALA A 18 1.09 -1.01 -5.13
CA ALA A 18 1.41 -1.85 -6.26
C ALA A 18 2.93 -1.88 -6.50
N LEU A 19 3.48 -3.09 -6.61
CA LEU A 19 4.88 -3.25 -7.01
C LEU A 19 5.03 -2.85 -8.47
N VAL A 20 5.90 -1.89 -8.75
CA VAL A 20 6.30 -1.52 -10.13
C VAL A 20 7.70 -2.02 -10.46
N SER A 21 8.46 -2.42 -9.43
CA SER A 21 9.68 -3.22 -9.56
C SER A 21 9.91 -4.02 -8.28
N LYS A 22 11.01 -4.79 -8.22
CA LYS A 22 11.43 -5.50 -7.00
C LYS A 22 11.76 -4.58 -5.82
N LEU A 23 12.02 -3.30 -6.06
CA LEU A 23 12.44 -2.33 -5.04
C LEU A 23 11.45 -1.18 -4.83
N TYR A 24 10.52 -0.96 -5.76
CA TYR A 24 9.66 0.21 -5.76
C TYR A 24 8.17 -0.17 -5.74
N ILE A 25 7.45 0.50 -4.86
CA ILE A 25 6.00 0.39 -4.67
C ILE A 25 5.39 1.75 -4.98
N VAL A 26 4.38 1.78 -5.84
CA VAL A 26 3.50 2.95 -6.02
C VAL A 26 2.32 2.82 -5.06
N THR A 27 1.98 3.89 -4.37
CA THR A 27 0.86 3.98 -3.43
C THR A 27 0.32 5.42 -3.40
N ALA A 28 -0.60 5.73 -2.49
CA ALA A 28 -1.06 7.09 -2.23
C ALA A 28 -0.02 7.86 -1.41
N ALA A 29 0.13 9.16 -1.66
CA ALA A 29 0.98 10.03 -0.84
C ALA A 29 0.49 10.08 0.62
N ALA A 30 -0.82 10.05 0.82
CA ALA A 30 -1.46 9.92 2.13
C ALA A 30 -0.91 8.77 2.97
N CYS A 31 -0.71 7.61 2.34
CA CYS A 31 -0.19 6.42 2.99
C CYS A 31 1.27 6.53 3.46
N LEU A 32 2.01 7.49 2.89
CA LEU A 32 3.43 7.71 3.19
C LEU A 32 3.66 8.87 4.17
N GLU A 33 2.76 9.87 4.17
CA GLU A 33 2.89 11.06 5.02
C GLU A 33 2.34 10.86 6.43
N ASP A 34 1.30 10.02 6.60
CA ASP A 34 0.57 9.84 7.86
C ASP A 34 1.36 8.97 8.88
N VAL A 35 2.41 8.28 8.44
CA VAL A 35 3.17 7.34 9.27
C VAL A 35 4.68 7.51 9.11
N GLN A 36 5.42 7.28 10.20
CA GLN A 36 6.88 7.49 10.22
C GLN A 36 7.69 6.25 9.81
N TYR A 37 7.23 5.06 10.20
CA TYR A 37 7.93 3.80 9.94
C TYR A 37 7.00 2.84 9.22
N LEU A 38 7.41 2.43 8.03
CA LEU A 38 6.64 1.59 7.14
C LEU A 38 7.37 0.29 6.85
N TYR A 39 6.61 -0.79 6.84
CA TYR A 39 7.02 -2.07 6.30
C TYR A 39 6.04 -2.47 5.20
N ALA A 40 6.55 -3.08 4.15
CA ALA A 40 5.77 -3.60 3.05
C ALA A 40 5.90 -5.13 2.99
N VAL A 41 4.81 -5.79 2.68
CA VAL A 41 4.75 -7.24 2.47
C VAL A 41 4.07 -7.47 1.12
N ALA A 42 4.56 -8.42 0.35
CA ALA A 42 4.01 -8.78 -0.94
C ALA A 42 3.86 -10.29 -1.09
N GLY A 43 3.02 -10.73 -2.02
CA GLY A 43 2.83 -12.16 -2.29
C GLY A 43 1.95 -12.89 -1.27
N TYR A 44 1.14 -12.16 -0.49
CA TYR A 44 0.32 -12.75 0.57
C TYR A 44 -1.16 -12.46 0.37
N THR A 45 -2.00 -13.45 0.69
CA THR A 45 -3.47 -13.34 0.61
C THR A 45 -4.13 -13.27 1.99
N VAL A 46 -3.36 -13.52 3.05
CA VAL A 46 -3.85 -13.60 4.42
C VAL A 46 -3.65 -12.25 5.10
N LEU A 47 -4.71 -11.73 5.73
CA LEU A 47 -4.63 -10.57 6.61
C LEU A 47 -4.14 -11.04 7.98
N VAL A 48 -2.89 -10.70 8.32
CA VAL A 48 -2.29 -11.04 9.62
C VAL A 48 -2.54 -9.92 10.61
N GLU A 49 -3.12 -10.26 11.75
CA GLU A 49 -3.30 -9.33 12.89
C GLU A 49 -1.94 -8.88 13.42
N TYR A 50 -1.87 -7.64 13.91
CA TYR A 50 -0.62 -7.02 14.33
C TYR A 50 0.21 -7.83 15.33
N GLU A 51 -0.44 -8.48 16.29
CA GLU A 51 0.19 -9.32 17.32
C GLU A 51 0.97 -10.49 16.69
N ASN A 52 0.53 -10.94 15.52
CA ASN A 52 1.09 -12.10 14.81
C ASN A 52 2.06 -11.71 13.69
N ILE A 53 2.27 -10.42 13.39
CA ILE A 53 3.16 -9.97 12.31
C ILE A 53 4.61 -10.48 12.49
N ASN A 54 5.05 -10.70 13.73
CA ASN A 54 6.41 -11.16 14.02
C ASN A 54 6.52 -12.69 14.16
N THR A 55 5.41 -13.42 14.15
CA THR A 55 5.35 -14.88 14.31
C THR A 55 4.91 -15.59 13.03
N ASP A 56 4.05 -14.96 12.22
CA ASP A 56 3.65 -15.46 10.90
C ASP A 56 4.87 -15.62 9.97
N LEU A 57 4.96 -16.78 9.32
CA LEU A 57 6.14 -17.18 8.55
C LEU A 57 6.39 -16.28 7.33
N CYS A 58 5.35 -15.73 6.71
CA CYS A 58 5.51 -14.82 5.57
C CYS A 58 5.95 -13.44 6.08
N THR A 59 5.19 -12.83 6.98
CA THR A 59 5.46 -11.45 7.43
C THR A 59 6.77 -11.35 8.22
N LYS A 60 7.12 -12.36 9.02
CA LYS A 60 8.38 -12.38 9.77
C LYS A 60 9.61 -12.37 8.85
N ASN A 61 9.59 -13.21 7.81
CA ASN A 61 10.77 -13.47 7.00
C ASN A 61 10.87 -12.60 5.74
N TYR A 62 9.72 -12.09 5.25
CA TYR A 62 9.64 -11.44 3.94
C TYR A 62 9.11 -10.00 3.98
N LYS A 63 8.78 -9.44 5.16
CA LYS A 63 8.51 -8.00 5.26
C LYS A 63 9.77 -7.21 4.89
N ARG A 64 9.57 -6.11 4.19
CA ARG A 64 10.62 -5.21 3.74
C ARG A 64 10.47 -3.86 4.40
N LYS A 65 11.55 -3.31 4.95
CA LYS A 65 11.51 -1.97 5.54
C LYS A 65 11.46 -0.95 4.41
N VAL A 66 10.55 0.02 4.49
CA VAL A 66 10.58 1.19 3.61
C VAL A 66 11.67 2.13 4.11
N VAL A 67 12.62 2.43 3.25
CA VAL A 67 13.82 3.24 3.58
C VAL A 67 13.81 4.60 2.93
N TYR A 68 12.96 4.80 1.92
CA TYR A 68 12.81 6.07 1.24
C TYR A 68 11.39 6.21 0.70
N THR A 69 10.82 7.39 0.84
CA THR A 69 9.52 7.78 0.30
C THR A 69 9.70 9.01 -0.58
N CYS A 70 8.92 9.08 -1.65
CA CYS A 70 8.86 10.24 -2.53
C CYS A 70 7.40 10.55 -2.82
N VAL A 71 6.99 11.75 -2.46
CA VAL A 71 5.65 12.30 -2.72
C VAL A 71 5.80 13.63 -3.46
N PRO A 72 4.83 14.02 -4.29
CA PRO A 72 4.81 15.32 -4.97
C PRO A 72 4.93 16.46 -3.95
N LYS A 73 5.83 17.41 -4.20
CA LYS A 73 6.06 18.56 -3.30
C LYS A 73 4.80 19.40 -3.07
N ALA A 74 3.90 19.43 -4.05
CA ALA A 74 2.63 20.17 -3.99
C ALA A 74 1.51 19.39 -3.28
N TYR A 75 1.75 18.14 -2.87
CA TYR A 75 0.77 17.35 -2.14
C TYR A 75 0.53 17.95 -0.75
N GLU A 76 -0.75 18.03 -0.36
CA GLU A 76 -1.16 18.56 0.94
C GLU A 76 -2.13 17.61 1.63
N PHE A 77 -1.69 17.00 2.72
CA PHE A 77 -2.53 16.10 3.51
C PHE A 77 -3.49 16.89 4.41
N ASN A 78 -4.79 16.77 4.17
CA ASN A 78 -5.82 17.47 4.95
C ASN A 78 -7.09 16.63 5.11
N TYR A 79 -7.29 16.05 6.29
CA TYR A 79 -8.47 15.24 6.61
C TYR A 79 -9.82 15.98 6.48
N ALA A 80 -9.83 17.32 6.62
CA ALA A 80 -11.05 18.12 6.54
C ALA A 80 -11.41 18.52 5.10
N ASN A 81 -10.47 18.43 4.15
CA ASN A 81 -10.67 18.82 2.76
C ASN A 81 -10.25 17.68 1.81
N VAL A 82 -11.22 16.84 1.45
CA VAL A 82 -11.02 15.65 0.60
C VAL A 82 -10.58 16.01 -0.82
N GLU A 83 -11.04 17.12 -1.40
CA GLU A 83 -10.61 17.55 -2.73
C GLU A 83 -9.11 17.88 -2.75
N LYS A 84 -8.65 18.57 -1.69
CA LYS A 84 -7.24 18.93 -1.55
C LYS A 84 -6.37 17.72 -1.24
N TRP A 85 -6.85 16.82 -0.39
CA TRP A 85 -6.16 15.56 -0.09
C TRP A 85 -6.06 14.67 -1.33
N SER A 86 -7.15 14.43 -2.05
CA SER A 86 -7.14 13.54 -3.21
C SER A 86 -6.41 14.10 -4.44
N ALA A 87 -6.11 15.41 -4.46
CA ALA A 87 -5.37 16.04 -5.53
C ALA A 87 -3.91 15.59 -5.55
N ILE A 88 -3.53 14.87 -6.63
CA ILE A 88 -2.16 14.38 -6.85
C ILE A 88 -1.70 13.43 -5.72
N ASP A 89 -2.64 12.64 -5.17
CA ASP A 89 -2.40 11.66 -4.10
C ASP A 89 -1.67 10.41 -4.62
N ILE A 90 -0.40 10.57 -4.97
CA ILE A 90 0.47 9.50 -5.46
C ILE A 90 1.84 9.59 -4.79
N GLY A 91 2.40 8.45 -4.43
CA GLY A 91 3.71 8.34 -3.81
C GLY A 91 4.45 7.08 -4.25
N VAL A 92 5.77 7.12 -4.12
CA VAL A 92 6.65 5.99 -4.36
C VAL A 92 7.41 5.67 -3.08
N ALA A 93 7.35 4.40 -2.65
CA ALA A 93 8.16 3.86 -1.58
C ALA A 93 9.26 2.96 -2.15
N LYS A 94 10.47 3.10 -1.62
CA LYS A 94 11.60 2.21 -1.87
C LYS A 94 11.86 1.35 -0.64
N VAL A 95 12.01 0.05 -0.86
CA VAL A 95 12.35 -0.91 0.19
C VAL A 95 13.86 -1.12 0.34
N ASP A 96 14.26 -1.62 1.51
CA ASP A 96 15.66 -1.92 1.88
C ASP A 96 16.32 -3.00 1.02
N SER A 97 15.53 -3.95 0.53
CA SER A 97 16.00 -5.11 -0.22
C SER A 97 14.93 -5.63 -1.18
N GLU A 98 15.37 -6.24 -2.28
CA GLU A 98 14.47 -6.74 -3.31
C GLU A 98 13.44 -7.71 -2.74
N PHE A 99 12.18 -7.57 -3.17
CA PHE A 99 11.20 -8.62 -2.96
C PHE A 99 11.68 -9.90 -3.66
N ASN A 100 11.79 -10.97 -2.89
CA ASN A 100 12.13 -12.27 -3.44
C ASN A 100 10.90 -12.82 -4.18
N PHE A 101 11.07 -13.13 -5.46
CA PHE A 101 10.01 -13.67 -6.32
C PHE A 101 10.02 -15.20 -6.39
N ASP A 102 10.81 -15.86 -5.56
CA ASP A 102 10.77 -17.32 -5.39
C ASP A 102 9.73 -17.73 -4.33
N LYS A 103 9.18 -18.95 -4.47
CA LYS A 103 8.08 -19.42 -3.61
C LYS A 103 8.62 -19.73 -2.21
N GLY A 104 8.45 -18.77 -1.29
CA GLY A 104 8.73 -18.91 0.14
C GLY A 104 7.49 -19.32 0.95
N ALA A 105 7.41 -18.86 2.19
CA ALA A 105 6.27 -19.08 3.10
C ALA A 105 5.02 -18.24 2.77
N CYS A 106 5.09 -17.37 1.76
CA CYS A 106 3.98 -16.53 1.32
C CYS A 106 3.09 -17.25 0.30
N SER A 107 1.86 -16.76 0.11
CA SER A 107 0.81 -17.39 -0.70
C SER A 107 1.19 -17.54 -2.18
N PHE A 108 1.89 -16.56 -2.74
CA PHE A 108 2.28 -16.55 -4.15
C PHE A 108 3.53 -15.70 -4.38
N ARG A 109 4.10 -15.83 -5.58
CA ARG A 109 5.26 -15.05 -6.03
C ARG A 109 4.79 -13.66 -6.45
N PRO A 110 5.21 -12.57 -5.78
CA PRO A 110 4.80 -11.24 -6.20
C PRO A 110 5.40 -10.90 -7.56
N GLN A 111 4.72 -10.04 -8.31
CA GLN A 111 5.18 -9.55 -9.61
C GLN A 111 5.00 -8.04 -9.68
N SER A 112 5.85 -7.40 -10.48
CA SER A 112 5.66 -5.99 -10.82
C SER A 112 4.53 -5.84 -11.84
N ILE A 113 3.66 -4.86 -11.63
CA ILE A 113 2.69 -4.44 -12.63
C ILE A 113 3.33 -3.44 -13.60
N GLY A 114 3.01 -3.55 -14.88
CA GLY A 114 3.41 -2.57 -15.89
C GLY A 114 2.58 -1.29 -15.76
N ILE A 115 3.20 -0.15 -16.05
CA ILE A 115 2.50 1.14 -16.13
C ILE A 115 2.01 1.33 -17.56
N ASN A 116 0.74 1.65 -17.70
CA ASN A 116 0.10 1.90 -18.98
C ASN A 116 -0.21 3.39 -19.13
N TYR A 117 0.18 3.96 -20.27
CA TYR A 117 0.00 5.37 -20.60
C TYR A 117 -1.08 5.60 -21.67
N ASP A 118 -1.72 4.54 -22.16
CA ASP A 118 -2.75 4.66 -23.19
C ASP A 118 -4.06 5.15 -22.55
N PRO A 119 -4.55 6.35 -22.94
CA PRO A 119 -5.72 6.98 -22.33
C PRO A 119 -7.01 6.18 -22.55
N LYS A 120 -7.04 5.26 -23.52
CA LYS A 120 -8.24 4.43 -23.76
C LYS A 120 -8.61 3.58 -22.54
N TYR A 121 -7.64 3.20 -21.71
CA TYR A 121 -7.90 2.42 -20.49
C TYR A 121 -8.41 3.26 -19.31
N GLN A 122 -8.45 4.59 -19.47
CA GLN A 122 -9.03 5.52 -18.50
C GLN A 122 -10.44 5.98 -18.93
N ALA A 123 -10.91 5.54 -20.10
CA ALA A 123 -12.22 5.91 -20.61
C ALA A 123 -13.35 5.31 -19.76
N ALA A 124 -14.48 6.01 -19.71
CA ALA A 124 -15.68 5.48 -19.07
C ALA A 124 -16.15 4.18 -19.75
N GLY A 125 -16.64 3.23 -18.93
CA GLY A 125 -17.11 1.93 -19.42
C GLY A 125 -16.00 0.88 -19.61
N VAL A 126 -14.76 1.19 -19.27
CA VAL A 126 -13.67 0.20 -19.20
C VAL A 126 -13.69 -0.49 -17.83
N ASP A 127 -13.72 -1.82 -17.83
CA ASP A 127 -13.66 -2.61 -16.61
C ASP A 127 -12.29 -2.50 -15.95
N ALA A 128 -12.29 -2.38 -14.61
CA ALA A 128 -11.09 -2.32 -13.79
C ALA A 128 -11.15 -3.37 -12.67
N ILE A 129 -9.97 -3.80 -12.21
CA ILE A 129 -9.83 -4.72 -11.09
C ILE A 129 -9.20 -3.97 -9.91
N VAL A 130 -9.87 -4.00 -8.76
CA VAL A 130 -9.39 -3.42 -7.51
C VAL A 130 -9.18 -4.53 -6.48
N LEU A 131 -7.99 -4.56 -5.87
CA LEU A 131 -7.60 -5.56 -4.88
C LEU A 131 -7.09 -4.86 -3.61
N GLY A 132 -7.45 -5.40 -2.45
CA GLY A 132 -6.95 -4.90 -1.17
C GLY A 132 -7.71 -5.45 0.04
N TRP A 133 -7.21 -5.12 1.24
CA TRP A 133 -7.80 -5.51 2.53
C TRP A 133 -8.59 -4.37 3.18
N GLY A 134 -9.19 -3.49 2.38
CA GLY A 134 -9.98 -2.36 2.87
C GLY A 134 -11.15 -2.80 3.76
N HIS A 135 -11.54 -1.92 4.69
CA HIS A 135 -12.58 -2.22 5.68
C HIS A 135 -13.94 -2.50 5.02
N LYS A 136 -14.65 -3.51 5.52
CA LYS A 136 -15.92 -3.99 4.95
C LYS A 136 -17.14 -3.15 5.34
N SER A 137 -17.07 -2.27 6.35
CA SER A 137 -18.26 -1.59 6.88
C SER A 137 -18.76 -0.40 6.07
N ILE A 138 -17.90 0.26 5.29
CA ILE A 138 -18.28 1.48 4.56
C ILE A 138 -18.74 1.16 3.13
N TRP A 139 -18.14 0.15 2.49
CA TRP A 139 -18.32 -0.15 1.06
C TRP A 139 -19.27 -1.32 0.76
N LYS A 140 -20.12 -1.72 1.72
CA LYS A 140 -21.23 -2.67 1.48
C LYS A 140 -22.57 -2.07 1.89
N ARG A 141 -23.12 -1.22 1.03
CA ARG A 141 -24.57 -1.00 0.89
C ARG A 141 -25.05 -1.40 -0.51
N VAL A 142 -24.71 -2.60 -0.95
CA VAL A 142 -25.51 -3.26 -1.99
C VAL A 142 -25.47 -4.77 -1.76
N ARG A 143 -26.57 -5.30 -1.22
CA ARG A 143 -27.20 -6.53 -1.69
C ARG A 143 -28.69 -6.26 -1.77
#